data_AF-A0A498GUX7-F1
#
_entry.id   AF-A0A498GUX7-F1
#
_cell.length_a   1.000
_cell.length_b   1.000
_cell.length_c   1.000
_cell.angle_alpha   90.00
_cell.angle_beta   90.00
_cell.angle_gamma   90.00
#
_symmetry.space_group_name_H-M   'P 1'
#
loop_
_entity.id
_entity.type
_entity.pdbx_description
1 polymer ?
#
loop_
_entity_poly.entity_id
_entity_poly.type
_entity_poly.pdbx_seq_one_letter_code
_entity_poly.pdbx_strand_id
1 'polypeptide(L)'
;MHVIYTILWLLTFIIGAAGAYLLVKYLTDNKYAAFIAGIVFAFSPYHFSRGLCFFGAATIQWIPFCALFLMKTVKEGGTKNSVIAGIFFVLVAMSDLQYLIFMGIFAGLVLL
;
A
#
# COMPACT_ATOMS: atom_id res chain seq x y z
N MET A 1 -11.45 8.06 -23.87
CA MET A 1 -11.34 6.84 -23.05
C MET A 1 -9.87 6.50 -22.71
N HIS A 2 -8.94 6.47 -23.68
CA HIS A 2 -7.52 6.10 -23.41
C HIS A 2 -6.75 7.04 -22.46
N VAL A 3 -6.92 8.37 -22.56
CA VAL A 3 -6.15 9.33 -21.75
C VAL A 3 -6.49 9.23 -20.26
N ILE A 4 -7.78 9.14 -19.92
CA ILE A 4 -8.25 9.02 -18.53
C ILE A 4 -7.67 7.76 -17.89
N TYR A 5 -7.61 6.66 -18.65
CA TYR A 5 -7.05 5.41 -18.17
C TYR A 5 -5.55 5.54 -17.83
N THR A 6 -4.75 6.14 -18.71
CA THR A 6 -3.31 6.36 -18.44
C THR A 6 -3.09 7.23 -17.21
N ILE A 7 -3.93 8.24 -17.01
CA ILE A 7 -3.85 9.12 -15.83
C ILE A 7 -4.18 8.34 -14.55
N LEU A 8 -5.26 7.55 -14.54
CA LEU A 8 -5.64 6.72 -13.40
C LEU A 8 -4.56 5.68 -13.08
N TRP A 9 -3.95 5.11 -14.11
CA TRP A 9 -2.82 4.19 -13.95
C TRP A 9 -1.60 4.89 -13.33
N LEU A 10 -1.18 6.05 -13.85
CA LEU A 10 -0.07 6.81 -13.26
C LEU A 10 -0.33 7.23 -11.80
N LEU A 11 -1.59 7.52 -11.46
CA LEU A 11 -1.99 7.83 -10.08
C LEU A 11 -1.72 6.67 -9.12
N THR A 12 -1.85 5.40 -9.53
CA THR A 12 -1.58 4.25 -8.64
C THR A 12 -0.11 4.21 -8.22
N PHE A 13 0.81 4.58 -9.12
CA PHE A 13 2.24 4.68 -8.83
C PHE A 13 2.52 5.77 -7.79
N ILE A 14 1.92 6.95 -7.98
CA ILE A 14 2.11 8.09 -7.08
C ILE A 14 1.54 7.79 -5.69
N ILE A 15 0.32 7.26 -5.63
CA ILE A 15 -0.35 6.89 -4.37
C ILE A 15 0.44 5.79 -3.66
N GLY A 16 0.88 4.76 -4.39
CA GLY A 16 1.68 3.67 -3.83
C GLY A 16 3.03 4.15 -3.27
N ALA A 17 3.75 4.99 -4.02
CA ALA A 17 4.99 5.60 -3.56
C ALA A 17 4.79 6.44 -2.29
N ALA A 18 3.72 7.24 -2.24
CA ALA A 18 3.39 8.03 -1.05
C ALA A 18 3.11 7.14 0.16
N GLY A 19 2.38 6.03 -0.01
CA GLY A 19 2.16 5.05 1.05
C GLY A 19 3.46 4.43 1.55
N ALA A 20 4.33 3.99 0.65
CA ALA A 20 5.61 3.40 0.99
C ALA A 20 6.56 4.40 1.66
N TYR A 21 6.58 5.65 1.19
CA TYR A 21 7.30 6.74 1.83
C TYR A 21 6.85 6.93 3.28
N LEU A 22 5.54 7.03 3.53
CA LEU A 22 5.01 7.22 4.87
C LEU A 22 5.31 6.03 5.78
N LEU A 23 5.20 4.81 5.25
CA LEU A 23 5.53 3.57 5.95
C LEU A 23 6.98 3.55 6.44
N VAL A 24 7.94 3.79 5.54
CA VAL A 24 9.37 3.74 5.88
C VAL A 24 9.78 4.92 6.74
N LYS A 25 9.20 6.11 6.51
CA LYS A 25 9.40 7.26 7.38
C LYS A 25 8.92 6.95 8.81
N TYR A 26 7.78 6.28 8.95
CA TYR A 26 7.27 5.86 10.26
C TYR A 26 8.18 4.85 10.97
N LEU A 27 8.79 3.92 10.22
CA LEU A 27 9.65 2.88 10.78
C LEU A 27 11.07 3.34 11.12
N THR A 28 11.65 4.21 10.28
CA THR A 28 13.08 4.56 10.35
C THR A 28 13.35 6.00 10.78
N ASP A 29 12.31 6.84 10.82
CA ASP A 29 12.39 8.31 10.99
C ASP A 29 13.34 9.02 9.99
N ASN A 30 13.78 8.31 8.94
CA ASN A 30 14.73 8.82 7.97
C ASN A 30 14.03 9.18 6.64
N LYS A 31 14.06 10.48 6.31
CA LYS A 31 13.41 11.03 5.11
C LYS A 31 14.05 10.54 3.80
N TYR A 32 15.36 10.29 3.78
CA TYR A 32 16.07 9.82 2.59
C TYR A 32 15.76 8.34 2.31
N ALA A 33 15.80 7.51 3.36
CA ALA A 33 15.41 6.10 3.25
C ALA A 33 13.96 5.97 2.79
N ALA A 34 13.06 6.79 3.33
CA ALA A 34 11.67 6.84 2.93
C ALA A 34 11.48 7.26 1.46
N PHE A 35 12.23 8.25 0.99
CA PHE A 35 12.17 8.72 -0.40
C PHE A 35 12.63 7.63 -1.38
N ILE A 36 13.75 6.98 -1.08
CA ILE A 36 14.27 5.87 -1.89
C ILE A 36 13.27 4.71 -1.89
N ALA A 37 12.71 4.34 -0.74
CA ALA A 37 11.72 3.27 -0.66
C ALA A 37 10.44 3.58 -1.47
N GLY A 38 9.97 4.82 -1.46
CA GLY A 38 8.85 5.27 -2.29
C GLY A 38 9.11 5.10 -3.79
N ILE A 39 10.31 5.50 -4.25
CA ILE A 39 10.74 5.32 -5.65
C ILE A 39 10.83 3.83 -5.99
N VAL A 40 11.50 3.04 -5.16
CA VAL A 40 11.66 1.59 -5.37
C VAL A 40 10.30 0.89 -5.44
N PHE A 41 9.34 1.30 -4.61
CA PHE A 41 7.98 0.74 -4.64
C PHE A 41 7.23 1.12 -5.91
N ALA A 42 7.22 2.41 -6.28
CA ALA A 42 6.57 2.88 -7.51
C ALA A 42 7.13 2.17 -8.74
N PHE A 43 8.45 2.17 -8.90
CA PHE A 43 9.10 1.60 -10.08
C PHE A 43 9.45 0.12 -9.91
N SER A 44 8.82 -0.58 -8.96
CA SER A 44 9.08 -2.01 -8.79
C SER A 44 8.66 -2.77 -10.06
N PRO A 45 9.45 -3.77 -10.50
CA PRO A 45 9.13 -4.59 -11.67
C PRO A 45 7.75 -5.25 -11.57
N TYR A 46 7.32 -5.53 -10.33
CA TYR A 46 6.00 -6.07 -10.01
C TYR A 46 4.87 -5.09 -10.35
N HIS A 47 5.00 -3.81 -9.99
CA HIS A 47 4.03 -2.76 -10.35
C HIS A 47 3.97 -2.57 -11.87
N PHE A 48 5.12 -2.60 -12.54
CA PHE A 48 5.23 -2.41 -13.98
C PHE A 48 4.65 -3.59 -14.77
N SER A 49 5.01 -4.83 -14.39
CA SER A 49 4.57 -6.06 -15.06
C SER A 49 3.07 -6.30 -14.93
N ARG A 50 2.51 -6.08 -13.73
CA ARG A 50 1.07 -6.28 -13.49
C ARG A 50 0.24 -5.13 -14.07
N GLY A 51 0.76 -3.91 -14.06
CA GLY A 51 0.13 -2.73 -14.66
C GLY A 51 -0.11 -2.83 -16.17
N LEU A 52 0.74 -3.56 -16.90
CA LEU A 52 0.66 -3.70 -18.36
C LEU A 52 -0.22 -4.89 -18.82
N CYS A 53 -0.36 -5.94 -17.99
CA CYS A 53 -0.93 -7.21 -18.44
C CYS A 53 -2.27 -7.55 -17.75
N PHE A 54 -2.52 -7.10 -16.51
CA PHE A 54 -3.74 -7.39 -15.76
C PHE A 54 -4.22 -6.15 -14.98
N PHE A 55 -5.16 -5.42 -15.55
CA PHE A 55 -5.64 -4.12 -15.05
C PHE A 55 -6.22 -4.18 -13.63
N GLY A 56 -6.80 -5.32 -13.22
CA GLY A 56 -7.33 -5.51 -11.87
C GLY A 56 -6.24 -5.63 -10.78
N ALA A 57 -5.01 -5.98 -11.15
CA ALA A 57 -3.92 -6.25 -10.22
C ALA A 57 -2.95 -5.07 -10.01
N ALA A 58 -3.23 -3.91 -10.64
CA ALA A 58 -2.46 -2.67 -10.50
C ALA A 58 -2.71 -1.94 -9.16
N THR A 59 -3.56 -2.51 -8.31
CA THR A 59 -4.10 -1.92 -7.09
C THR A 59 -3.26 -2.19 -5.84
N ILE A 60 -1.94 -2.37 -6.01
CA ILE A 60 -1.02 -2.60 -4.88
C ILE A 60 -0.80 -1.34 -4.03
N GLN A 61 -1.27 -0.17 -4.48
CA GLN A 61 -1.05 1.09 -3.77
C GLN A 61 -1.62 1.11 -2.35
N TRP A 62 -2.63 0.29 -2.06
CA TRP A 62 -3.29 0.27 -0.74
C TRP A 62 -2.51 -0.52 0.32
N ILE A 63 -1.65 -1.44 -0.11
CA ILE A 63 -0.87 -2.32 0.77
C ILE A 63 0.01 -1.51 1.75
N PRO A 64 0.85 -0.55 1.31
CA PRO A 64 1.70 0.19 2.24
C PRO A 64 0.91 1.08 3.21
N PHE A 65 -0.25 1.61 2.80
CA PHE A 65 -1.15 2.33 3.73
C PHE A 65 -1.76 1.38 4.76
N CYS A 66 -2.26 0.23 4.33
CA CYS A 66 -2.81 -0.79 5.23
C CYS A 66 -1.77 -1.20 6.27
N ALA A 67 -0.53 -1.48 5.85
CA ALA A 67 0.58 -1.83 6.74
C ALA A 67 0.90 -0.69 7.73
N LEU A 68 0.94 0.55 7.27
CA LEU A 68 1.22 1.72 8.11
C LEU A 68 0.19 1.88 9.23
N PHE A 69 -1.10 1.84 8.89
CA PHE A 69 -2.16 2.04 9.86
C PHE A 69 -2.36 0.84 10.78
N LEU A 70 -2.09 -0.39 10.31
CA LEU A 70 -2.00 -1.58 11.17
C LEU A 70 -0.93 -1.39 12.24
N MET A 71 0.29 -1.01 11.85
CA MET A 71 1.37 -0.80 12.81
C MET A 71 1.11 0.36 13.77
N LYS A 72 0.52 1.46 13.28
CA LYS A 72 0.09 2.57 14.14
C LYS A 72 -0.98 2.13 15.14
N THR A 73 -1.91 1.27 14.73
CA THR A 73 -2.94 0.73 15.62
C THR A 73 -2.33 -0.04 16.78
N VAL A 74 -1.30 -0.86 16.52
CA VAL A 74 -0.65 -1.67 17.56
C VAL A 74 0.27 -0.83 18.44
N LYS A 75 1.07 0.09 17.87
CA LYS A 75 2.06 0.86 18.64
C LYS A 75 1.47 2.06 19.38
N GLU A 76 0.62 2.84 18.72
CA GLU A 76 0.07 4.09 19.27
C GLU A 76 -1.31 3.90 19.91
N GLY A 77 -1.98 2.79 19.58
CA GLY A 77 -3.38 2.58 19.95
C GLY A 77 -4.34 3.52 19.20
N GLY A 78 -5.61 3.48 19.62
CA GLY A 78 -6.65 4.41 19.17
C GLY A 78 -7.56 3.86 18.07
N THR A 79 -8.87 4.03 18.28
CA THR A 79 -9.93 3.52 17.40
C THR A 79 -9.87 4.11 15.98
N LYS A 80 -9.39 5.35 15.84
CA LYS A 80 -9.22 6.01 14.54
C LYS A 80 -8.25 5.25 13.63
N ASN A 81 -7.10 4.82 14.16
CA ASN A 81 -6.10 4.08 13.38
C ASN A 81 -6.63 2.70 12.98
N SER A 82 -7.36 2.03 13.88
CA SER A 82 -7.99 0.73 13.62
C SER A 82 -9.04 0.82 12.50
N VAL A 83 -9.87 1.86 12.51
CA VAL A 83 -10.89 2.08 11.47
C VAL A 83 -10.21 2.34 10.11
N ILE A 84 -9.19 3.20 10.08
CA ILE A 84 -8.47 3.49 8.84
C ILE A 84 -7.75 2.24 8.31
N ALA A 85 -7.13 1.45 9.19
CA ALA A 85 -6.51 0.18 8.83
C ALA A 85 -7.53 -0.80 8.22
N GLY A 86 -8.71 -0.93 8.83
CA GLY A 86 -9.81 -1.75 8.31
C GLY A 86 -10.31 -1.29 6.94
N ILE A 87 -10.44 0.02 6.71
CA ILE A 87 -10.82 0.57 5.40
C ILE A 87 -9.80 0.18 4.32
N PHE A 88 -8.51 0.37 4.59
CA PHE A 88 -7.48 -0.02 3.63
C PHE A 88 -7.40 -1.53 3.43
N PHE A 89 -7.68 -2.32 4.47
CA PHE A 89 -7.73 -3.78 4.36
C PHE A 89 -8.87 -4.24 3.43
N VAL A 90 -10.05 -3.63 3.53
CA VAL A 90 -11.17 -3.89 2.61
C VAL A 90 -10.82 -3.44 1.19
N LEU A 91 -10.13 -2.31 1.01
CA LEU A 91 -9.67 -1.87 -0.31
C LEU A 91 -8.67 -2.85 -0.94
N VAL A 92 -7.78 -3.44 -0.14
CA VAL A 92 -6.90 -4.53 -0.58
C VAL A 92 -7.71 -5.80 -0.92
N ALA A 93 -8.76 -6.11 -0.15
CA ALA A 93 -9.66 -7.24 -0.44
C ALA A 93 -10.39 -7.09 -1.77
N MET A 94 -10.88 -5.88 -2.07
CA MET A 94 -11.56 -5.56 -3.33
C MET A 94 -10.62 -5.55 -4.54
N SER A 95 -9.31 -5.48 -4.29
CA SER A 95 -8.28 -5.43 -5.32
C SER A 95 -7.99 -6.82 -5.87
N ASP A 96 -7.58 -7.75 -5.00
CA ASP A 96 -7.34 -9.14 -5.37
C ASP A 96 -7.39 -10.02 -4.12
N LEU A 97 -7.99 -11.20 -4.24
CA LEU A 97 -8.12 -12.14 -3.12
C LEU A 97 -6.76 -12.67 -2.65
N GLN A 98 -5.76 -12.77 -3.52
CA GLN A 98 -4.41 -13.17 -3.12
C GLN A 98 -3.77 -12.12 -2.21
N TYR A 99 -3.92 -10.83 -2.53
CA TYR A 99 -3.40 -9.75 -1.68
C TYR A 99 -4.08 -9.72 -0.32
N LEU A 100 -5.38 -10.05 -0.27
CA LEU A 100 -6.10 -10.21 0.99
C LEU A 100 -5.47 -11.26 1.90
N ILE A 101 -5.15 -12.43 1.35
CA ILE A 101 -4.59 -13.54 2.13
C ILE A 101 -3.22 -13.15 2.71
N PHE A 102 -2.32 -12.61 1.87
CA PHE A 102 -0.99 -12.17 2.33
C PHE A 102 -1.09 -11.03 3.35
N MET A 103 -1.97 -10.06 3.12
CA MET A 103 -2.17 -8.95 4.05
C MET A 103 -2.81 -9.41 5.36
N GLY A 104 -3.70 -10.42 5.30
CA GLY A 104 -4.32 -11.03 6.48
C GLY A 104 -3.29 -11.76 7.34
N ILE A 105 -2.36 -12.51 6.72
CA ILE A 105 -1.24 -13.13 7.43
C ILE A 105 -0.37 -12.05 8.10
N PHE A 106 -0.05 -10.98 7.37
CA PHE A 106 0.72 -9.85 7.92
C PHE A 106 0.00 -9.18 9.10
N ALA A 107 -1.31 -8.93 8.97
CA ALA A 107 -2.11 -8.35 10.05
C ALA A 107 -2.14 -9.26 11.28
N GLY A 108 -2.30 -10.57 11.09
CA GLY A 108 -2.23 -11.56 12.17
C GLY A 108 -0.89 -11.56 12.90
N LEU A 109 0.22 -11.47 12.16
CA LEU A 109 1.57 -11.38 12.74
C LEU A 109 1.81 -10.08 13.51
N VAL A 110 1.26 -8.96 13.04
CA VAL A 110 1.42 -7.66 13.70
C VAL A 110 0.58 -7.55 14.97
N LEU A 111 -0.51 -8.32 15.08
CA LEU A 111 -1.42 -8.33 16.24
C LEU A 111 -1.05 -9.36 17.32
N LEU A 112 -0.15 -10.29 17.01
CA LEU A 112 0.41 -11.30 17.92
C LEU A 112 1.50 -10.71 18.81
#